data_AF-A0A1S9PF17-F1
#
_entry.id   AF-A0A1S9PF17-F1
#
_cell.length_a   1.000
_cell.length_b   1.000
_cell.length_c   1.000
_cell.angle_alpha   90.00
_cell.angle_beta   90.00
_cell.angle_gamma   90.00
#
_symmetry.space_group_name_H-M   'P 1'
#
loop_
_entity.id
_entity.type
_entity.pdbx_description
1 polymer ?
#
loop_
_entity_poly.entity_id
_entity_poly.type
_entity_poly.pdbx_seq_one_letter_code
_entity_poly.pdbx_strand_id
1 'polypeptide(L)' 'MSTEKLAAQLETRIFYFTIVDQKPNQIQISMYGTPYTLIKGEEAWHNGNSNQMNMSQPLIDAVVKVVLGE' A
#
# COMPACT_ATOMS: atom_id res chain seq x y z
N MET A 1 -20.20 4.98 1.68
CA MET A 1 -18.90 4.98 2.38
C MET A 1 -17.92 5.71 1.49
N SER A 2 -17.35 6.82 1.94
CA SER A 2 -16.36 7.55 1.16
C SER A 2 -15.02 6.83 1.29
N THR A 3 -14.57 6.13 0.25
CA THR A 3 -13.21 5.62 0.16
C THR A 3 -12.29 6.83 -0.05
N GLU A 4 -11.61 7.24 1.00
CA GLU A 4 -10.64 8.34 0.92
C GLU A 4 -9.54 7.98 -0.08
N LYS A 5 -9.35 8.86 -1.07
CA LYS A 5 -8.32 8.68 -2.11
C LYS A 5 -7.02 9.29 -1.61
N LEU A 6 -6.04 8.44 -1.39
CA LEU A 6 -4.69 8.79 -0.97
C LEU A 6 -3.72 8.79 -2.16
N ALA A 7 -2.56 9.40 -1.97
CA ALA A 7 -1.53 9.53 -2.98
C ALA A 7 -0.16 9.24 -2.38
N ALA A 8 0.55 8.25 -2.93
CA ALA A 8 1.95 7.95 -2.64
C ALA A 8 2.82 8.52 -3.75
N GLN A 9 3.83 9.31 -3.39
CA GLN A 9 4.82 9.79 -4.34
C GLN A 9 6.04 8.88 -4.34
N LEU A 10 6.45 8.44 -5.54
CA LEU A 10 7.70 7.71 -5.76
C LEU A 10 8.45 8.41 -6.89
N GLU A 11 9.60 8.99 -6.57
CA GLU A 11 10.40 9.82 -7.48
C GLU A 11 9.55 10.94 -8.12
N THR A 12 9.29 10.83 -9.43
CA THR A 12 8.50 11.79 -10.23
C THR A 12 7.06 11.35 -10.45
N ARG A 13 6.66 10.18 -9.93
CA ARG A 13 5.34 9.58 -10.16
C ARG A 13 4.48 9.66 -8.92
N ILE A 14 3.18 9.89 -9.13
CA ILE A 14 2.16 9.86 -8.08
C ILE A 14 1.27 8.64 -8.31
N PHE A 15 1.13 7.82 -7.27
CA PHE A 15 0.33 6.62 -7.26
C PHE A 15 -0.89 6.85 -6.38
N TYR A 16 -2.09 6.84 -6.98
CA TYR A 16 -3.33 7.01 -6.25
C TYR A 16 -3.89 5.66 -5.80
N PHE A 17 -4.34 5.59 -4.56
CA PHE A 17 -4.92 4.38 -3.99
C PHE A 17 -5.99 4.73 -2.95
N THR A 18 -6.71 3.70 -2.50
CA THR A 18 -7.69 3.79 -1.40
C THR A 18 -7.37 2.70 -0.39
N ILE A 19 -7.59 2.96 0.89
CA ILE A 19 -7.48 1.95 1.94
C ILE A 19 -8.75 1.10 1.94
N VAL A 20 -8.57 -0.22 1.92
CA VAL A 20 -9.65 -1.22 1.98
C VAL A 20 -9.76 -1.78 3.41
N ASP A 21 -8.63 -2.13 4.03
CA ASP A 21 -8.54 -2.62 5.42
C ASP A 21 -7.18 -2.24 6.01
N GLN A 22 -7.12 -2.02 7.33
CA GLN A 22 -5.88 -1.69 8.03
C GLN A 22 -5.84 -2.38 9.40
N LYS A 23 -4.82 -3.20 9.59
CA LYS A 23 -4.51 -3.96 10.81
C LYS A 23 -3.05 -3.72 11.21
N PRO A 24 -2.66 -3.99 12.47
CA PRO A 24 -1.29 -3.72 12.95
C PRO A 24 -0.17 -4.37 12.11
N ASN A 25 -0.44 -5.49 11.46
CA ASN A 25 0.50 -6.26 10.65
C ASN A 25 0.08 -6.42 9.19
N GLN A 26 -1.00 -5.76 8.75
CA GLN A 26 -1.53 -5.91 7.40
C GLN A 26 -2.22 -4.62 6.94
N ILE A 27 -1.91 -4.17 5.73
CA ILE A 27 -2.60 -3.08 5.04
C ILE A 27 -3.17 -3.64 3.74
N GLN A 28 -4.45 -3.41 3.48
CA GLN A 28 -5.07 -3.70 2.19
C GLN A 28 -5.45 -2.41 1.50
N ILE A 29 -5.04 -2.27 0.24
CA ILE A 29 -5.35 -1.11 -0.59
C ILE A 29 -5.92 -1.55 -1.94
N SER A 30 -6.64 -0.64 -2.58
CA SER A 30 -6.97 -0.74 -4.00
C SER A 30 -6.27 0.37 -4.77
N MET A 31 -5.44 -0.01 -5.74
CA MET A 31 -4.71 0.90 -6.61
C MET A 31 -5.11 0.61 -8.06
N TYR A 32 -5.78 1.58 -8.69
CA TYR A 32 -6.30 1.47 -10.06
C TYR A 32 -7.18 0.24 -10.32
N GLY A 33 -7.98 -0.16 -9.33
CA GLY A 33 -8.84 -1.36 -9.41
C GLY A 33 -8.14 -2.66 -9.05
N THR A 34 -6.82 -2.66 -8.87
CA THR A 34 -6.06 -3.83 -8.44
C THR A 34 -5.96 -3.85 -6.91
N PRO A 35 -6.41 -4.93 -6.24
CA PRO A 35 -6.24 -5.09 -4.81
C PRO A 35 -4.80 -5.52 -4.48
N TYR A 36 -4.23 -4.93 -3.45
CA TYR A 36 -2.95 -5.32 -2.89
C TYR A 36 -3.06 -5.48 -1.39
N THR A 37 -2.47 -6.56 -0.88
CA THR A 37 -2.21 -6.78 0.54
C THR A 37 -0.73 -6.57 0.82
N LEU A 38 -0.41 -5.74 1.80
CA LEU A 38 0.93 -5.50 2.32
C LEU A 38 0.99 -6.09 3.73
N ILE A 39 2.03 -6.87 4.01
CA ILE A 39 2.22 -7.56 5.29
C ILE A 39 3.46 -6.99 5.99
N LYS A 40 3.35 -6.74 7.29
CA LYS A 40 4.47 -6.28 8.11
C LYS A 40 5.43 -7.46 8.37
N GLY A 41 6.66 -7.35 7.89
CA GLY A 41 7.77 -8.23 8.27
C GLY A 41 8.53 -7.71 9.49
N GLU A 42 9.64 -8.37 9.81
CA GLU A 42 10.52 -7.97 10.93
C GLU A 42 11.20 -6.62 10.65
N GLU A 43 11.69 -6.41 9.43
CA GLU A 43 12.44 -5.21 9.04
C GLU A 43 11.65 -4.28 8.11
N ALA A 44 10.78 -4.84 7.25
CA ALA A 44 10.08 -4.08 6.23
C ALA A 44 8.68 -4.65 5.92
N TRP A 45 7.82 -3.81 5.35
CA TRP A 45 6.56 -4.25 4.75
C TRP A 45 6.84 -4.93 3.40
N HIS A 46 6.10 -5.98 3.09
CA HIS A 46 6.28 -6.75 1.84
C HIS A 46 4.93 -7.11 1.21
N ASN A 47 4.97 -7.53 -0.06
CA ASN A 47 3.78 -8.02 -0.76
C ASN A 47 3.22 -9.26 -0.06
N GLY A 48 1.91 -9.31 0.13
CA GLY A 48 1.22 -10.53 0.51
C GLY A 48 1.29 -11.57 -0.60
N ASN A 49 1.42 -12.84 -0.22
CA ASN A 49 1.56 -13.97 -1.15
C ASN A 49 0.36 -14.17 -2.10
N SER A 50 -0.80 -13.58 -1.78
CA SER A 50 -2.03 -13.65 -2.59
C SER A 50 -2.15 -12.52 -3.62
N ASN A 51 -1.21 -11.58 -3.67
CA ASN A 51 -1.25 -10.50 -4.65
C ASN A 51 -1.03 -11.07 -6.06
N GLN A 52 -1.89 -10.69 -7.02
CA GLN A 52 -1.74 -11.10 -8.41
C GLN A 52 -0.52 -10.46 -9.09
N MET A 53 -0.11 -9.28 -8.60
CA MET A 53 1.07 -8.56 -9.03
C MET A 53 1.80 -8.03 -7.79
N ASN A 54 3.12 -7.93 -7.86
CA ASN A 54 3.92 -7.36 -6.79
C ASN A 54 4.18 -5.88 -7.02
N MET A 55 4.04 -5.08 -5.95
CA MET A 55 4.63 -3.75 -5.90
C MET A 55 6.14 -3.85 -5.68
N SER A 56 6.89 -2.90 -6.23
CA SER A 56 8.31 -2.74 -5.88
C SER A 56 8.44 -2.25 -4.44
N GLN A 57 9.54 -2.60 -3.77
CA GLN A 57 9.77 -2.18 -2.38
C GLN A 57 9.67 -0.65 -2.17
N PRO A 58 10.27 0.20 -3.02
CA PRO A 58 10.15 1.66 -2.85
C PRO A 58 8.70 2.16 -2.92
N LEU A 59 7.84 1.51 -3.71
CA LEU A 59 6.42 1.86 -3.77
C LEU A 59 5.67 1.39 -2.51
N ILE A 60 5.99 0.22 -1.97
CA ILE A 60 5.45 -0.26 -0.70
C ILE A 60 5.78 0.74 0.40
N ASP A 61 7.04 1.15 0.51
CA ASP A 61 7.49 2.08 1.54
C ASP A 61 6.75 3.43 1.41
N ALA A 62 6.59 3.94 0.18
CA ALA A 62 5.84 5.18 -0.07
C ALA A 62 4.35 5.07 0.30
N VAL A 63 3.71 3.93 0.03
CA VAL A 63 2.31 3.68 0.42
C VAL A 63 2.18 3.60 1.93
N VAL A 64 3.03 2.80 2.59
CA VAL A 64 3.02 2.61 4.04
C VAL A 64 3.23 3.94 4.75
N LYS A 65 4.18 4.75 4.28
CA LYS A 65 4.45 6.09 4.80
C LYS A 65 3.18 6.95 4.85
N VAL A 66 2.42 6.97 3.75
CA VAL A 66 1.16 7.72 3.65
C VAL A 66 0.07 7.15 4.57
N VAL A 67 -0.02 5.82 4.69
CA VAL A 67 -1.05 5.16 5.50
C VAL A 67 -0.79 5.29 7.01
N LEU A 68 0.48 5.24 7.43
CA LEU A 68 0.87 5.28 8.84
C LEU A 68 1.24 6.69 9.34
N GLY A 69 1.46 7.64 8.43
CA GLY A 69 1.82 9.02 8.77
C GLY A 69 3.28 9.19 9.19
N GLU A 70 4.19 8.34 8.70
CA GLU A 70 5.64 8.40 8.95
C GLU A 70 6.39 9.27 7.92
#